data_AF-A0A127SB28-F1
#
_entry.id   AF-A0A127SB28-F1
#
_cell.length_a   1.000
_cell.length_b   1.000
_cell.length_c   1.000
_cell.angle_alpha   90.00
_cell.angle_beta   90.00
_cell.angle_gamma   90.00
#
_symmetry.space_group_name_H-M   'P 1'
#
loop_
_entity.id
_entity.type
_entity.pdbx_description
1 polymer ?
#
loop_
_entity_poly.entity_id
_entity_poly.type
_entity_poly.pdbx_seq_one_letter_code
_entity_poly.pdbx_strand_id
1 'polypeptide(L)'
;LLELVTYTSGNLPLQFPDNVKTDQQVLEYFQNWHIKNPPGQYRQYSNPSIGLFGEITARSMKVPFTSLLENVIFPKFNMNHTYINVPKEQKEHYAFGYDQMNQPIRVSPGA
;
A
#
# COMPACT_ATOMS: atom_id res chain seq x y z
N LEU A 1 2.49 -6.39 14.51
CA LEU A 1 1.44 -6.14 13.47
C LEU A 1 0.59 -4.93 13.85
N LEU A 2 0.10 -4.86 15.09
CA LEU A 2 -0.67 -3.72 15.59
C LEU A 2 0.04 -2.38 15.34
N GLU A 3 1.33 -2.30 15.67
CA GLU A 3 2.09 -1.06 15.53
C GLU A 3 2.29 -0.64 14.06
N LEU A 4 2.25 -1.59 13.12
CA LEU A 4 2.31 -1.29 11.69
C LEU A 4 1.00 -0.66 11.20
N VAL A 5 -0.15 -1.20 11.61
CA VAL A 5 -1.47 -0.71 11.18
C VAL A 5 -1.86 0.60 11.87
N THR A 6 -1.30 0.88 13.05
CA THR A 6 -1.53 2.14 13.79
C THR A 6 -0.45 3.21 13.56
N TYR A 7 0.51 2.96 12.66
CA TYR A 7 1.60 3.87 12.33
C TYR A 7 2.51 4.22 13.52
N THR A 8 2.68 3.27 14.44
CA THR A 8 3.46 3.42 15.67
C THR A 8 4.62 2.44 15.75
N SER A 9 5.12 1.96 14.60
CA SER A 9 6.15 0.92 14.51
C SER A 9 7.57 1.38 14.87
N GLY A 10 7.81 2.69 15.02
CA GLY A 10 9.11 3.25 15.39
C GLY A 10 9.68 4.26 14.39
N ASN A 11 8.81 5.10 13.82
CA ASN A 11 9.14 6.18 12.85
C ASN A 11 9.46 5.73 11.41
N LEU A 12 8.70 4.79 10.85
CA LEU A 12 8.68 4.61 9.39
C LEU A 12 8.23 5.92 8.69
N PRO A 13 8.89 6.33 7.59
CA PRO A 13 8.61 7.58 6.88
C PRO A 13 7.27 7.55 6.14
N LEU A 14 6.81 8.72 5.69
CA LEU A 14 5.60 8.87 4.90
C LEU A 14 5.61 8.01 3.62
N GLN A 15 6.71 8.06 2.88
CA GLN A 15 6.95 7.31 1.64
C GLN A 15 8.26 6.54 1.74
N PHE A 16 8.44 5.54 0.88
CA PHE A 16 9.77 5.00 0.64
C PHE A 16 10.70 6.09 0.07
N PRO A 17 12.02 5.99 0.32
CA PRO A 17 13.00 6.77 -0.42
C PRO A 17 12.89 6.52 -1.94
N ASP A 18 13.15 7.55 -2.75
CA ASP A 18 12.96 7.51 -4.21
C ASP A 18 13.75 6.40 -4.94
N ASN A 19 14.81 5.87 -4.32
CA ASN A 19 15.61 4.79 -4.88
C ASN A 19 15.03 3.39 -4.63
N VAL A 20 14.01 3.25 -3.80
CA VAL A 20 13.29 1.99 -3.58
C VAL A 20 12.14 1.93 -4.59
N LYS A 21 12.21 1.00 -5.54
CA LYS A 21 11.27 0.87 -6.67
C LYS A 21 10.91 -0.56 -7.03
N THR A 22 11.50 -1.55 -6.37
CA THR A 22 11.29 -2.97 -6.66
C THR A 22 11.07 -3.74 -5.38
N ASP A 23 10.39 -4.88 -5.47
CA ASP A 23 10.15 -5.78 -4.33
C ASP A 23 11.44 -6.14 -3.58
N GLN A 24 12.53 -6.35 -4.32
CA GLN A 24 13.84 -6.64 -3.72
C GLN A 24 14.36 -5.44 -2.92
N GLN A 25 14.27 -4.22 -3.46
CA GLN A 25 14.68 -3.01 -2.77
C GLN A 25 13.79 -2.71 -1.57
N VAL A 26 12.49 -3.02 -1.65
CA VAL A 26 11.55 -2.90 -0.51
C VAL A 26 11.95 -3.86 0.61
N LEU A 27 12.29 -5.11 0.27
CA LEU A 27 12.77 -6.09 1.25
C LEU A 27 14.09 -5.62 1.90
N GLU A 28 15.05 -5.20 1.08
CA GLU A 28 16.33 -4.66 1.56
C GLU A 28 16.13 -3.42 2.44
N TYR A 29 15.20 -2.53 2.09
CA TYR A 29 14.84 -1.36 2.90
C TYR A 29 14.38 -1.78 4.30
N PHE A 30 13.45 -2.73 4.41
CA PHE A 30 12.94 -3.17 5.72
C PHE A 30 13.99 -3.96 6.52
N GLN A 31 14.86 -4.73 5.87
CA GLN A 31 15.97 -5.44 6.53
C GLN A 31 16.98 -4.48 7.16
N ASN A 32 17.22 -3.33 6.53
CA ASN A 32 18.16 -2.33 7.00
C ASN A 32 17.51 -1.20 7.81
N TRP A 33 16.19 -1.25 8.03
CA TRP A 33 15.49 -0.23 8.78
C TRP A 33 15.76 -0.36 10.28
N HIS A 34 16.06 0.77 10.91
CA HIS A 34 16.35 0.84 12.35
C HIS A 34 15.30 1.71 13.05
N ILE A 35 14.81 1.20 14.18
CA ILE A 35 13.86 1.88 15.05
C ILE A 35 14.47 3.18 15.57
N LYS A 36 13.78 4.32 15.38
CA LYS A 36 14.21 5.62 15.93
C LYS A 36 13.47 5.99 17.22
N ASN A 37 12.23 5.54 17.35
CA ASN A 37 11.37 5.78 18.51
C ASN A 37 10.85 4.44 19.05
N PRO A 38 10.65 4.29 20.38
CA PRO A 38 10.06 3.07 20.92
C PRO A 38 8.72 2.75 20.24
N PRO A 39 8.49 1.49 19.80
CA PRO A 39 7.22 1.08 19.22
C PRO A 39 6.04 1.36 20.17
N GLY A 40 4.91 1.76 19.60
CA GLY A 40 3.67 2.06 20.33
C GLY A 40 3.58 3.46 20.93
N GLN A 41 4.66 4.23 20.98
CA GLN A 41 4.66 5.53 21.68
C GLN A 41 4.39 6.73 20.76
N TYR A 42 4.81 6.66 19.50
CA TYR A 42 4.73 7.79 18.57
C TYR A 42 4.01 7.39 17.29
N ARG A 43 3.02 8.17 16.90
CA ARG A 43 2.31 8.00 15.62
C ARG A 43 2.97 8.85 14.54
N GLN A 44 3.39 8.22 13.45
CA GLN A 44 3.87 8.89 12.25
C GLN A 44 3.25 8.21 11.02
N TYR A 45 2.31 8.89 10.35
CA TYR A 45 1.61 8.33 9.19
C TYR A 45 2.62 7.88 8.11
N SER A 46 2.44 6.66 7.60
CA SER A 46 3.44 5.96 6.80
C SER A 46 2.83 4.94 5.85
N ASN A 47 3.02 5.15 4.54
CA ASN A 47 2.65 4.18 3.52
C ASN A 47 3.47 2.88 3.62
N PRO A 48 4.82 2.92 3.83
CA PRO A 48 5.59 1.71 4.11
C PRO A 48 5.05 0.88 5.28
N SER A 49 4.59 1.53 6.35
CA SER A 49 4.08 0.85 7.55
C SER A 49 2.81 0.05 7.26
N ILE A 50 1.77 0.71 6.72
CA ILE A 50 0.50 0.03 6.44
C ILE A 50 0.58 -0.90 5.23
N GLY A 51 1.45 -0.59 4.25
CA GLY A 51 1.77 -1.47 3.13
C GLY A 51 2.36 -2.80 3.59
N LEU A 52 3.37 -2.76 4.49
CA LEU A 52 3.96 -3.96 5.07
C LEU A 52 2.94 -4.77 5.90
N PHE A 53 2.06 -4.10 6.64
CA PHE A 53 0.96 -4.76 7.35
C PHE A 53 0.04 -5.54 6.37
N GLY A 54 -0.36 -4.91 5.27
CA GLY A 54 -1.19 -5.53 4.24
C GLY A 54 -0.53 -6.76 3.62
N GLU A 55 0.74 -6.63 3.24
CA GLU A 55 1.52 -7.71 2.63
C GLU A 55 1.69 -8.90 3.58
N ILE A 56 2.06 -8.67 4.85
CA ILE A 56 2.19 -9.75 5.84
C ILE A 56 0.85 -10.44 6.09
N THR A 57 -0.25 -9.67 6.13
CA THR A 57 -1.60 -10.21 6.29
C THR A 57 -1.96 -11.15 5.13
N ALA A 58 -1.74 -10.71 3.88
CA ALA A 58 -2.01 -11.53 2.70
C ALA A 58 -1.13 -12.80 2.66
N ARG A 59 0.16 -12.67 2.99
CA ARG A 59 1.08 -13.82 3.11
C ARG A 59 0.64 -14.82 4.17
N SER A 60 0.14 -14.37 5.32
CA SER A 60 -0.38 -15.27 6.35
C SER A 60 -1.57 -16.10 5.87
N MET A 61 -2.33 -15.56 4.90
CA MET A 61 -3.44 -16.23 4.22
C MET A 61 -3.02 -17.01 2.97
N LYS A 62 -1.72 -17.03 2.64
CA LYS A 62 -1.14 -17.71 1.46
C LYS A 62 -1.74 -17.26 0.12
N VAL A 63 -2.15 -16.00 0.03
CA VAL A 63 -2.67 -15.39 -1.20
C VAL A 63 -1.99 -14.04 -1.47
N PRO A 64 -1.88 -13.61 -2.74
CA PRO A 64 -1.44 -12.24 -3.04
C PRO A 64 -2.40 -11.20 -2.46
N PHE A 65 -1.87 -10.04 -2.05
CA PHE A 65 -2.68 -8.95 -1.47
C PHE A 65 -3.83 -8.51 -2.39
N THR A 66 -3.55 -8.31 -3.67
CA THR A 66 -4.58 -7.92 -4.65
C THR A 66 -5.69 -8.98 -4.77
N SER A 67 -5.32 -10.27 -4.82
CA SER A 67 -6.29 -11.36 -4.85
C SER A 67 -7.12 -11.45 -3.57
N LEU A 68 -6.52 -11.17 -2.41
CA LEU A 68 -7.26 -11.09 -1.15
C LEU A 68 -8.34 -10.01 -1.19
N LEU A 69 -8.01 -8.82 -1.70
CA LEU A 69 -8.98 -7.74 -1.82
C LEU A 69 -10.06 -8.05 -2.87
N GLU A 70 -9.65 -8.34 -4.12
CA GLU A 70 -10.55 -8.45 -5.26
C GLU A 70 -11.39 -9.74 -5.27
N ASN A 71 -10.85 -10.87 -4.78
CA ASN A 71 -11.54 -12.17 -4.85
C ASN A 71 -12.19 -12.59 -3.52
N VAL A 72 -11.85 -11.97 -2.39
CA VAL A 72 -12.37 -12.36 -1.07
C VAL A 72 -13.09 -11.22 -0.38
N ILE A 73 -12.45 -10.06 -0.22
CA ILE A 73 -13.01 -8.96 0.58
C ILE A 73 -14.12 -8.24 -0.17
N PHE A 74 -13.86 -7.70 -1.37
CA PHE A 74 -14.85 -6.95 -2.14
C PHE A 74 -16.14 -7.75 -2.41
N PRO A 75 -16.09 -9.06 -2.78
CA PRO A 75 -17.29 -9.86 -2.96
C PRO A 75 -18.11 -10.03 -1.67
N LYS A 76 -17.46 -10.19 -0.51
CA LYS A 76 -18.15 -10.31 0.78
C LYS A 76 -18.91 -9.03 1.18
N PHE A 77 -18.51 -7.89 0.65
CA PHE A 77 -19.18 -6.60 0.86
C PHE A 77 -20.05 -6.17 -0.33
N ASN A 78 -20.25 -7.03 -1.33
CA ASN A 78 -21.00 -6.74 -2.56
C ASN A 78 -20.46 -5.51 -3.33
N MET A 79 -19.14 -5.29 -3.28
CA MET A 79 -18.45 -4.18 -3.94
C MET A 79 -18.05 -4.56 -5.37
N ASN A 80 -19.02 -4.57 -6.28
CA ASN A 80 -18.84 -5.11 -7.65
C ASN A 80 -18.12 -4.15 -8.62
N HIS A 81 -17.90 -2.88 -8.23
CA HIS A 81 -17.21 -1.86 -9.03
C HIS A 81 -16.07 -1.21 -8.23
N THR A 82 -15.25 -2.02 -7.58
CA THR A 82 -14.10 -1.58 -6.78
C THR A 82 -12.89 -2.41 -7.17
N TYR A 83 -11.79 -1.74 -7.51
CA TYR A 83 -10.65 -2.37 -8.17
C TYR A 83 -9.33 -1.88 -7.58
N ILE A 84 -8.38 -2.80 -7.45
CA ILE A 84 -6.95 -2.47 -7.35
C ILE A 84 -6.39 -2.35 -8.77
N ASN A 85 -6.70 -3.33 -9.62
CA ASN A 85 -6.37 -3.32 -11.04
C ASN A 85 -7.63 -3.05 -11.85
N VAL A 86 -7.79 -1.83 -12.38
CA VAL A 86 -8.96 -1.48 -13.19
C VAL A 86 -8.98 -2.32 -14.48
N PRO A 87 -9.99 -3.18 -14.69
CA PRO A 87 -10.05 -4.07 -15.85
C PRO A 87 -10.34 -3.28 -17.14
N LYS A 88 -10.02 -3.87 -18.29
CA LYS A 88 -10.11 -3.19 -19.60
C LYS A 88 -11.52 -2.70 -19.89
N GLU A 89 -12.51 -3.52 -19.55
CA GLU A 89 -13.94 -3.30 -19.75
C GLU A 89 -14.46 -2.14 -18.90
N GLN A 90 -13.74 -1.73 -17.85
CA GLN A 90 -14.12 -0.65 -16.94
C GLN A 90 -13.31 0.62 -17.17
N LYS A 91 -12.35 0.62 -18.11
CA LYS A 91 -11.51 1.80 -18.39
C LYS A 91 -12.31 3.00 -18.88
N GLU A 92 -13.47 2.79 -19.49
CA GLU A 92 -14.38 3.88 -19.89
C GLU A 92 -14.98 4.64 -18.70
N HIS A 93 -15.06 4.00 -17.53
CA HIS A 93 -15.54 4.62 -16.28
C HIS A 93 -14.39 5.14 -15.41
N TYR A 94 -13.13 4.91 -15.79
CA TYR A 94 -11.98 5.32 -15.01
C TYR A 94 -11.60 6.77 -15.31
N ALA A 95 -12.03 7.70 -14.44
CA ALA A 95 -11.69 9.11 -14.54
C ALA A 95 -10.17 9.36 -14.57
N PHE A 96 -9.80 10.52 -15.11
CA PHE A 96 -8.48 11.11 -14.90
C PHE A 96 -8.54 12.00 -13.66
N GLY A 97 -7.47 11.99 -12.87
CA GLY A 97 -7.17 13.08 -11.96
C GLY A 97 -6.60 14.25 -12.76
N TYR A 98 -6.65 15.45 -12.19
CA TYR A 98 -6.00 16.63 -12.75
C TYR A 98 -4.97 17.13 -11.74
N ASP A 99 -3.73 17.32 -12.18
CA ASP A 99 -2.66 17.81 -11.33
C ASP A 99 -2.75 19.33 -11.10
N GLN A 100 -1.78 19.89 -10.36
CA GLN A 100 -1.73 21.32 -10.06
C GLN A 100 -1.57 22.22 -11.30
N MET A 101 -1.12 21.66 -12.43
CA MET A 101 -0.99 22.34 -13.72
C MET A 101 -2.19 22.04 -14.64
N ASN A 102 -3.26 21.46 -14.08
CA ASN A 102 -4.47 21.05 -14.77
C ASN A 102 -4.22 20.04 -15.91
N GLN A 103 -3.18 19.20 -15.78
CA GLN A 103 -2.89 18.12 -16.73
C GLN A 103 -3.55 16.81 -16.28
N PRO A 104 -4.09 16.02 -17.23
CA PRO A 104 -4.71 14.74 -16.91
C PRO A 104 -3.66 13.72 -16.47
N ILE A 105 -3.86 13.13 -15.29
CA ILE A 105 -2.95 12.13 -14.70
C ILE A 105 -3.72 10.92 -14.15
N ARG A 106 -3.02 9.80 -14.03
CA ARG A 106 -3.44 8.63 -13.23
C ARG A 106 -2.27 8.23 -12.34
N VAL A 107 -2.59 7.54 -11.24
CA VAL A 107 -1.56 7.01 -10.35
C VAL A 107 -0.65 6.04 -11.12
N SER A 108 0.66 6.21 -10.99
CA SER A 108 1.64 5.21 -11.39
C SER A 108 1.84 4.21 -10.25
N PRO A 109 2.12 2.92 -10.53
CA PRO A 109 2.54 1.99 -9.49
C PRO A 109 3.70 2.57 -8.66
N GLY A 110 3.62 2.40 -7.35
CA GLY A 110 4.68 2.77 -6.42
C GLY A 110 5.81 1.72 -6.38
N ALA A 111 6.63 1.82 -5.35
CA ALA A 111 7.59 0.79 -4.97
C ALA A 111 6.92 -0.46 -4.40
#